data_AF-A0A6G3MED6-F1
#
_entry.id   AF-A0A6G3MED6-F1
#
_cell.length_a   1.000
_cell.length_b   1.000
_cell.length_c   1.000
_cell.angle_alpha   90.00
_cell.angle_beta   90.00
_cell.angle_gamma   90.00
#
_symmetry.space_group_name_H-M   'P 1'
#
loop_
_entity.id
_entity.type
_entity.pdbx_description
1 polymer ?
#
loop_
_entity_poly.entity_id
_entity_poly.type
_entity_poly.pdbx_seq_one_letter_code
_entity_poly.pdbx_strand_id
1 'polypeptide(L)'
;MRVQYMIEVMFAVRKDKYKDYEIIAKELDLVEEEDQITHLLRLNDQGSTEDELNVFIYDPLYEDTENKYHEIKTDILGSSSDEELNEEEENEIEHDIQEEISDSQPIIDQTFTNTINLRRTIYLLVQSSLDFEECAHKLLKMKLMPAQEHEFCSMLMDCCIQQRTYEKFYGLLCERLCLLKKEFMECFMSLYKEHYETCHRLDSVKLRNASLLFAHLLYSDAIPWTVVRLFVKMLRFWK
;
A
#
# COMPACT_ATOMS: atom_id res chain seq x y z
N MET A 1 13.42 35.41 -33.37
CA MET A 1 12.35 34.70 -32.62
C MET A 1 12.87 33.51 -31.81
N ARG A 2 13.65 32.56 -32.36
CA ARG A 2 14.12 31.38 -31.60
C ARG A 2 14.97 31.69 -30.35
N VAL A 3 15.96 32.58 -30.47
CA VAL A 3 16.84 32.95 -29.34
C VAL A 3 16.05 33.66 -28.23
N GLN A 4 15.15 34.57 -28.60
CA GLN A 4 14.28 35.26 -27.65
C GLN A 4 13.41 34.28 -26.85
N TYR A 5 12.80 33.31 -27.54
CA TYR A 5 12.01 32.27 -26.89
C TYR A 5 12.85 31.42 -25.91
N MET A 6 14.07 31.03 -26.30
CA MET A 6 14.96 30.26 -25.40
C MET A 6 15.32 31.04 -24.13
N ILE A 7 15.57 32.35 -24.25
CA ILE A 7 15.86 33.22 -23.09
C ILE A 7 14.62 33.33 -22.18
N GLU A 8 13.44 33.47 -22.78
CA GLU A 8 12.17 33.58 -22.05
C GLU A 8 11.85 32.29 -21.28
N VAL A 9 12.10 31.13 -21.88
CA VAL A 9 12.01 29.81 -21.22
C VAL A 9 13.02 29.71 -20.08
N MET A 10 14.26 30.15 -20.25
CA MET A 10 15.26 30.13 -19.18
C MET A 10 14.80 30.98 -17.97
N PHE A 11 14.16 32.13 -18.21
CA PHE A 11 13.58 32.94 -17.13
C PHE A 11 12.39 32.28 -16.45
N ALA A 12 11.56 31.55 -17.20
CA ALA A 12 10.47 30.77 -16.61
C ALA A 12 11.01 29.68 -15.68
N VAL A 13 12.00 28.90 -16.13
CA VAL A 13 12.66 27.87 -15.31
C VAL A 13 13.25 28.46 -14.02
N ARG A 14 13.91 29.61 -14.10
CA ARG A 14 14.44 30.32 -12.93
C ARG A 14 13.33 30.80 -11.99
N LYS A 15 12.22 31.31 -12.54
CA LYS A 15 11.05 31.77 -11.76
C LYS A 15 10.43 30.61 -10.98
N ASP A 16 10.41 29.41 -11.59
CA ASP A 16 9.92 28.17 -10.99
C ASP A 16 10.97 27.45 -10.13
N LYS A 17 12.10 28.12 -9.84
CA LYS A 17 13.19 27.63 -8.98
C LYS A 17 13.74 26.26 -9.40
N TYR A 18 13.83 26.01 -10.71
CA TYR A 18 14.41 24.77 -11.25
C TYR A 18 13.70 23.49 -10.79
N LYS A 19 12.39 23.55 -10.51
CA LYS A 19 11.62 22.40 -10.01
C LYS A 19 11.76 21.12 -10.85
N ASP A 20 11.86 21.26 -12.18
CA ASP A 20 11.97 20.12 -13.11
C ASP A 20 13.44 19.70 -13.37
N TYR A 21 14.41 20.40 -12.78
CA TYR A 21 15.84 20.17 -12.96
C TYR A 21 16.47 19.93 -11.58
N GLU A 22 16.29 18.70 -11.07
CA GLU A 22 16.94 18.25 -9.83
C GLU A 22 18.48 18.29 -10.00
N ILE A 23 19.19 18.66 -8.94
CA ILE A 23 20.66 18.81 -8.96
C ILE A 23 21.33 17.43 -9.08
N ILE A 24 20.84 16.45 -8.32
CA ILE A 24 21.21 15.04 -8.35
C ILE A 24 19.90 14.26 -8.21
N ALA A 25 19.67 13.27 -9.08
CA ALA A 25 18.52 12.38 -8.93
C ALA A 25 18.73 11.51 -7.68
N LYS A 26 17.67 11.24 -6.90
CA LYS A 26 17.79 10.52 -5.62
C LYS A 26 18.49 9.17 -5.68
N GLU A 27 18.39 8.47 -6.81
CA GLU A 27 19.04 7.17 -7.03
C GLU A 27 20.56 7.28 -7.27
N LEU A 28 21.05 8.47 -7.59
CA LEU A 28 22.45 8.76 -7.91
C LEU A 28 23.20 9.43 -6.74
N ASP A 29 22.53 9.70 -5.62
CA ASP A 29 23.12 10.33 -4.44
C ASP A 29 23.70 9.24 -3.50
N LEU A 30 24.88 8.73 -3.87
CA LEU A 30 25.52 7.57 -3.24
C LEU A 30 26.77 7.91 -2.42
N VAL A 31 27.28 9.14 -2.55
CA VAL A 31 28.55 9.56 -1.96
C VAL A 31 28.30 10.69 -0.99
N GLU A 32 28.68 10.49 0.28
CA GLU A 32 28.56 11.49 1.33
C GLU A 32 29.36 12.76 0.99
N GLU A 33 28.86 13.93 1.40
CA GLU A 33 29.47 15.23 1.05
C GLU A 33 30.93 15.37 1.51
N GLU A 34 31.31 14.70 2.60
CA GLU A 34 32.66 14.73 3.16
C GLU A 34 33.69 13.97 2.31
N ASP A 35 33.24 12.96 1.55
CA ASP A 35 34.07 12.10 0.70
C ASP A 35 34.13 12.57 -0.76
N GLN A 36 33.36 13.62 -1.11
CA GLN A 36 33.33 14.15 -2.47
C GLN A 36 34.59 14.99 -2.80
N ILE A 37 35.36 14.55 -3.80
CA ILE A 37 36.52 15.28 -4.31
C ILE A 37 36.11 16.18 -5.48
N THR A 38 36.14 17.49 -5.29
CA THR A 38 35.79 18.49 -6.32
C THR A 38 37.02 18.99 -7.08
N HIS A 39 37.16 18.59 -8.35
CA HIS A 39 38.26 19.02 -9.22
C HIS A 39 37.97 20.40 -9.84
N LEU A 40 38.92 21.34 -9.73
CA LEU A 40 38.82 22.70 -10.28
C LEU A 40 39.46 22.78 -11.69
N LEU A 41 38.73 22.33 -12.71
CA LEU A 41 39.16 22.37 -14.11
C LEU A 41 38.62 23.62 -14.80
N ARG A 42 39.48 24.38 -15.51
CA ARG A 42 39.04 25.54 -16.30
C ARG A 42 38.88 25.15 -17.76
N LEU A 43 37.93 25.80 -18.45
CA LEU A 43 37.67 25.55 -19.88
C LEU A 43 38.85 25.85 -20.81
N ASN A 44 39.78 26.70 -20.39
CA ASN A 44 40.96 27.08 -21.18
C ASN A 44 42.20 26.23 -20.85
N ASP A 45 42.12 25.37 -19.84
CA ASP A 45 43.24 24.51 -19.48
C ASP A 45 43.41 23.44 -20.56
N GLN A 46 44.63 23.29 -21.07
CA GLN A 46 44.95 22.21 -22.01
C GLN A 46 45.18 20.93 -21.19
N GLY A 47 44.10 20.21 -20.92
CA GLY A 47 44.16 18.87 -20.32
C GLY A 47 44.74 17.85 -21.32
N SER A 48 45.47 16.87 -20.79
CA SER A 48 45.79 15.66 -21.55
C SER A 48 44.57 14.75 -21.59
N THR A 49 44.26 14.16 -22.75
CA THR A 49 43.22 13.13 -22.87
C THR A 49 43.72 11.74 -22.45
N GLU A 50 45.04 11.57 -22.31
CA GLU A 50 45.70 10.32 -21.90
C GLU A 50 45.18 9.07 -22.65
N ASP A 51 44.86 9.23 -23.94
CA ASP A 51 44.23 8.18 -24.76
C ASP A 51 45.08 6.90 -24.86
N GLU A 52 46.38 6.99 -24.58
CA GLU A 52 47.32 5.88 -24.54
C GLU A 52 46.96 4.84 -23.47
N LEU A 53 46.31 5.24 -22.36
CA LEU A 53 45.88 4.35 -21.28
C LEU A 53 44.73 3.40 -21.70
N ASN A 54 44.03 3.72 -22.79
CA ASN A 54 42.95 2.87 -23.32
C ASN A 54 43.46 1.68 -24.15
N VAL A 55 44.77 1.61 -24.43
CA VAL A 55 45.40 0.55 -25.21
C VAL A 55 46.17 -0.38 -24.30
N PHE A 56 45.99 -1.70 -24.47
CA PHE A 56 46.76 -2.69 -23.71
C PHE A 56 48.25 -2.61 -24.06
N ILE A 57 49.06 -2.28 -23.06
CA ILE A 57 50.51 -2.23 -23.14
C ILE A 57 51.06 -3.17 -22.05
N TYR A 58 52.12 -3.91 -22.39
CA TYR A 58 52.78 -4.80 -21.44
C TYR A 58 53.47 -4.00 -20.33
N ASP A 59 53.14 -4.28 -19.07
CA ASP A 59 53.79 -3.69 -17.90
C ASP A 59 54.91 -4.61 -17.38
N PRO A 60 56.19 -4.17 -17.41
CA PRO A 60 57.29 -4.91 -16.81
C PRO A 60 57.20 -5.07 -15.29
N LEU A 61 56.41 -4.23 -14.59
CA LEU A 61 56.22 -4.24 -13.14
C LEU A 61 54.81 -4.71 -12.73
N TYR A 62 54.17 -5.50 -13.60
CA TYR A 62 52.80 -5.98 -13.41
C TYR A 62 52.53 -6.54 -12.00
N GLU A 63 53.41 -7.41 -11.49
CA GLU A 63 53.25 -8.05 -10.17
C GLU A 63 53.17 -7.00 -9.03
N ASP A 64 54.01 -5.95 -9.07
CA ASP A 64 54.02 -4.91 -8.05
C ASP A 64 52.80 -3.97 -8.16
N THR A 65 52.35 -3.68 -9.39
CA THR A 65 51.19 -2.83 -9.65
C THR A 65 49.89 -3.52 -9.23
N GLU A 66 49.75 -4.81 -9.53
CA GLU A 66 48.60 -5.63 -9.14
C GLU A 66 48.46 -5.73 -7.62
N ASN A 67 49.58 -5.95 -6.91
CA ASN A 67 49.59 -5.98 -5.44
C ASN A 67 49.11 -4.65 -4.83
N LYS A 68 49.57 -3.51 -5.35
CA LYS A 68 49.11 -2.18 -4.90
C LYS A 68 47.62 -1.95 -5.18
N TYR A 69 47.13 -2.42 -6.33
CA TYR A 69 45.71 -2.34 -6.65
C TYR A 69 44.88 -3.16 -5.66
N HIS A 70 45.31 -4.38 -5.33
CA HIS A 70 44.67 -5.21 -4.31
C HIS A 70 44.61 -4.52 -2.95
N GLU A 71 45.71 -3.92 -2.49
CA GLU A 71 45.74 -3.16 -1.23
C GLU A 71 44.68 -2.05 -1.23
N ILE A 72 44.61 -1.23 -2.29
CA ILE A 72 43.63 -0.15 -2.43
C ILE A 72 42.19 -0.68 -2.49
N LYS A 73 41.97 -1.77 -3.24
CA LYS A 73 40.66 -2.43 -3.35
C LYS A 73 40.16 -2.87 -1.97
N THR A 74 41.03 -3.51 -1.18
CA THR A 74 40.68 -3.99 0.17
C THR A 74 40.41 -2.85 1.15
N ASP A 75 41.09 -1.72 1.01
CA ASP A 75 40.89 -0.53 1.84
C ASP A 75 39.52 0.13 1.57
N ILE A 76 39.10 0.19 0.30
CA ILE A 76 37.84 0.81 -0.11
C ILE A 76 36.62 -0.08 0.17
N LEU A 77 36.69 -1.36 -0.18
CA LEU A 77 35.54 -2.28 -0.11
C LEU A 77 35.49 -3.12 1.18
N GLY A 78 36.59 -3.13 1.94
CA GLY A 78 36.75 -3.99 3.12
C GLY A 78 37.01 -5.46 2.77
N SER A 79 37.70 -6.17 3.66
CA SER A 79 38.09 -7.59 3.48
C SER A 79 36.92 -8.58 3.46
N SER A 80 35.70 -8.13 3.75
CA SER A 80 34.48 -8.96 3.79
C SER A 80 33.88 -9.22 2.41
N SER A 81 34.37 -8.55 1.36
CA SER A 81 33.83 -8.64 -0.01
C SER A 81 34.60 -9.59 -0.92
N ASP A 82 35.73 -10.13 -0.45
CA ASP A 82 36.59 -11.05 -1.23
C ASP A 82 36.34 -12.54 -0.92
N GLU A 83 35.45 -12.90 0.01
CA GLU A 83 35.10 -14.32 0.29
C GLU A 83 34.17 -14.95 -0.77
N GLU A 84 33.59 -14.17 -1.69
CA GLU A 84 32.62 -14.67 -2.69
C GLU A 84 33.20 -14.96 -4.10
N LEU A 85 34.52 -14.81 -4.33
CA LEU A 85 35.13 -15.00 -5.66
C LEU A 85 36.15 -16.14 -5.78
N ASN A 86 36.18 -17.07 -4.81
CA ASN A 86 36.86 -18.36 -4.99
C ASN A 86 35.85 -19.40 -5.50
N GLU A 87 35.72 -19.52 -6.83
CA GLU A 87 35.13 -20.70 -7.46
C GLU A 87 36.07 -21.90 -7.26
N GLU A 88 35.68 -22.78 -6.33
CA GLU A 88 35.75 -24.26 -6.37
C GLU A 88 35.91 -24.82 -4.95
N GLU A 89 34.79 -25.12 -4.29
CA GLU A 89 34.57 -26.39 -3.59
C GLU A 89 33.09 -26.45 -3.12
N GLU A 90 32.33 -27.36 -3.72
CA GLU A 90 31.05 -27.83 -3.18
C GLU A 90 31.28 -28.35 -1.76
N ASN A 91 30.90 -27.61 -0.73
CA ASN A 91 30.59 -28.17 0.58
C ASN A 91 29.55 -27.31 1.31
N GLU A 92 28.35 -27.90 1.43
CA GLU A 92 27.26 -27.46 2.30
C GLU A 92 27.77 -27.26 3.73
N ILE A 93 27.99 -26.02 4.16
CA ILE A 93 28.01 -25.67 5.58
C ILE A 93 27.26 -24.35 5.74
N GLU A 94 25.95 -24.47 6.00
CA GLU A 94 25.17 -23.42 6.64
C GLU A 94 25.84 -23.05 7.97
N HIS A 95 26.53 -21.92 7.99
CA HIS A 95 26.87 -21.26 9.25
C HIS A 95 26.48 -19.79 9.13
N ASP A 96 25.20 -19.53 9.36
CA ASP A 96 24.62 -18.22 9.61
C ASP A 96 25.33 -17.59 10.83
N ILE A 97 26.33 -16.76 10.56
CA ILE A 97 26.77 -15.73 11.49
C ILE A 97 26.04 -14.46 11.04
N GLN A 98 24.78 -14.36 11.44
CA GLN A 98 24.05 -13.11 11.31
C GLN A 98 24.34 -12.26 12.54
N GLU A 99 25.11 -11.21 12.29
CA GLU A 99 25.33 -10.09 13.18
C GLU A 99 24.00 -9.59 13.76
N GLU A 100 24.09 -9.14 15.01
CA GLU A 100 23.02 -8.54 15.79
C GLU A 100 22.39 -7.33 15.08
N ILE A 101 21.38 -7.59 14.25
CA ILE A 101 20.30 -6.65 14.01
C ILE A 101 19.17 -7.11 14.90
N SER A 102 18.66 -6.22 15.75
CA SER A 102 17.47 -6.42 16.55
C SER A 102 16.26 -6.56 15.61
N ASP A 103 16.15 -7.72 14.96
CA ASP A 103 14.98 -8.14 14.22
C ASP A 103 13.89 -8.34 15.25
N SER A 104 13.08 -7.31 15.42
CA SER A 104 11.74 -7.41 15.96
C SER A 104 11.01 -8.46 15.12
N GLN A 105 11.14 -9.73 15.53
CA GLN A 105 10.34 -10.84 15.03
C GLN A 105 8.90 -10.32 14.91
N PRO A 106 8.30 -10.34 13.71
CA PRO A 106 6.99 -9.74 13.53
C PRO A 106 6.03 -10.44 14.49
N ILE A 107 5.55 -9.71 15.50
CA ILE A 107 4.62 -10.23 16.48
C ILE A 107 3.33 -10.56 15.73
N ILE A 108 3.09 -11.85 15.50
CA ILE A 108 1.86 -12.32 14.86
C ILE A 108 0.76 -12.22 15.91
N ASP A 109 -0.01 -11.13 15.83
CA ASP A 109 -1.15 -10.92 16.71
C ASP A 109 -2.31 -11.84 16.30
N GLN A 110 -2.51 -12.92 17.06
CA GLN A 110 -3.67 -13.81 16.94
C GLN A 110 -4.89 -13.28 17.72
N THR A 111 -4.75 -12.17 18.44
CA THR A 111 -5.85 -11.55 19.16
C THR A 111 -6.55 -10.59 18.21
N PHE A 112 -7.82 -10.86 17.86
CA PHE A 112 -8.63 -10.01 16.98
C PHE A 112 -9.02 -8.65 17.62
N THR A 113 -8.16 -8.08 18.45
CA THR A 113 -8.39 -6.88 19.27
C THR A 113 -8.74 -5.66 18.42
N ASN A 114 -8.02 -5.45 17.31
CA ASN A 114 -8.27 -4.35 16.38
C ASN A 114 -9.67 -4.43 15.74
N THR A 115 -10.10 -5.62 15.32
CA THR A 115 -11.44 -5.85 14.75
C THR A 115 -12.53 -5.65 15.80
N ILE A 116 -12.32 -6.13 17.02
CA ILE A 116 -13.28 -5.95 18.13
C ILE A 116 -13.40 -4.47 18.50
N ASN A 117 -12.29 -3.74 18.55
CA ASN A 117 -12.28 -2.29 18.82
C ASN A 117 -13.01 -1.51 17.73
N LEU A 118 -12.82 -1.88 16.46
CA LEU A 118 -13.56 -1.31 15.34
C LEU A 118 -15.07 -1.55 15.50
N ARG A 119 -15.49 -2.81 15.71
CA ARG A 119 -16.91 -3.16 15.92
C ARG A 119 -17.53 -2.38 17.07
N ARG A 120 -16.83 -2.30 18.21
CA ARG A 120 -17.28 -1.54 19.39
C ARG A 120 -17.46 -0.07 19.08
N THR A 121 -16.53 0.52 18.34
CA THR A 121 -16.57 1.94 17.96
C THR A 121 -17.76 2.24 17.06
N ILE A 122 -17.99 1.41 16.04
CA ILE A 122 -19.15 1.53 15.14
C ILE A 122 -20.46 1.41 15.93
N TYR A 123 -20.58 0.39 16.78
CA TYR A 123 -21.77 0.19 17.61
C TYR A 123 -22.10 1.41 18.49
N LEU A 124 -21.10 1.93 19.21
CA LEU A 124 -21.29 3.09 20.08
C LEU A 124 -21.68 4.34 19.28
N LEU A 125 -21.15 4.51 18.08
CA LEU A 125 -21.43 5.66 17.22
C LEU A 125 -22.84 5.58 16.62
N VAL A 126 -23.28 4.39 16.22
CA VAL A 126 -24.67 4.14 15.80
C VAL A 126 -25.64 4.39 16.95
N GLN A 127 -25.37 3.81 18.14
CA GLN A 127 -26.26 3.91 19.29
C GLN A 127 -26.34 5.33 19.90
N SER A 128 -25.30 6.15 19.73
CA SER A 128 -25.25 7.54 20.21
C SER A 128 -25.84 8.55 19.23
N SER A 129 -26.28 8.12 18.04
CA SER A 129 -26.85 9.00 17.02
C SER A 129 -28.38 8.88 17.01
N LEU A 130 -29.07 10.01 16.85
CA LEU A 130 -30.53 10.04 16.79
C LEU A 130 -31.02 9.91 15.34
N ASP A 131 -30.42 10.69 14.44
CA ASP A 131 -30.77 10.72 13.02
C ASP A 131 -29.73 10.02 12.14
N PHE A 132 -30.20 9.43 11.04
CA PHE A 132 -29.34 8.64 10.15
C PHE A 132 -28.31 9.51 9.41
N GLU A 133 -28.61 10.76 9.09
CA GLU A 133 -27.65 11.69 8.45
C GLU A 133 -26.52 12.07 9.42
N GLU A 134 -26.84 12.29 10.70
CA GLU A 134 -25.84 12.55 11.73
C GLU A 134 -24.93 11.33 11.90
N CYS A 135 -25.53 10.14 11.96
CA CYS A 135 -24.81 8.88 12.04
C CYS A 135 -23.89 8.67 10.83
N ALA A 136 -24.41 8.85 9.60
CA ALA A 136 -23.63 8.72 8.37
C ALA A 136 -22.42 9.67 8.36
N HIS A 137 -22.63 10.94 8.74
CA HIS A 137 -21.55 11.92 8.81
C HIS A 137 -20.49 11.56 9.86
N LYS A 138 -20.91 11.07 11.05
CA LYS A 138 -19.98 10.58 12.08
C LYS A 138 -19.20 9.35 11.62
N LEU A 139 -19.85 8.40 10.94
CA LEU A 139 -19.22 7.19 10.42
C LEU A 139 -18.20 7.51 9.32
N LEU A 140 -18.51 8.45 8.43
CA LEU A 140 -17.60 8.88 7.35
C LEU A 140 -16.40 9.68 7.85
N LYS A 141 -16.52 10.35 9.00
CA LYS A 141 -15.38 11.01 9.66
C LYS A 141 -14.39 10.02 10.24
N MET A 142 -14.82 8.79 10.51
CA MET A 142 -13.92 7.71 10.91
C MET A 142 -13.08 7.33 9.68
N LYS A 143 -11.76 7.51 9.77
CA LYS A 143 -10.85 7.12 8.70
C LYS A 143 -10.73 5.58 8.70
N LEU A 144 -11.55 4.93 7.89
CA LEU A 144 -11.46 3.49 7.64
C LEU A 144 -10.19 3.20 6.82
N MET A 145 -9.45 2.18 7.22
CA MET A 145 -8.39 1.63 6.38
C MET A 145 -9.02 0.82 5.23
N PRO A 146 -8.44 0.85 4.02
CA PRO A 146 -8.88 -0.03 2.94
C PRO A 146 -8.80 -1.49 3.43
N ALA A 147 -9.81 -2.30 3.12
CA ALA A 147 -10.10 -3.65 3.66
C ALA A 147 -10.94 -3.75 4.95
N GLN A 148 -11.15 -2.68 5.71
CA GLN A 148 -12.06 -2.71 6.88
C GLN A 148 -13.53 -2.46 6.51
N GLU A 149 -13.82 -2.18 5.25
CA GLU A 149 -15.15 -1.78 4.77
C GLU A 149 -16.17 -2.93 4.83
N HIS A 150 -15.73 -4.15 4.53
CA HIS A 150 -16.58 -5.34 4.65
C HIS A 150 -17.04 -5.55 6.09
N GLU A 151 -16.08 -5.48 7.01
CA GLU A 151 -16.32 -5.62 8.45
C GLU A 151 -17.21 -4.49 8.99
N PHE A 152 -17.01 -3.27 8.48
CA PHE A 152 -17.84 -2.12 8.78
C PHE A 152 -19.30 -2.33 8.35
N CYS A 153 -19.54 -2.75 7.11
CA CYS A 153 -20.88 -3.06 6.60
C CYS A 153 -21.51 -4.26 7.34
N SER A 154 -20.72 -5.28 7.66
CA SER A 154 -21.16 -6.42 8.46
C SER A 154 -21.65 -5.98 9.83
N MET A 155 -20.92 -5.09 10.50
CA MET A 155 -21.29 -4.61 11.83
C MET A 155 -22.58 -3.77 11.79
N LEU A 156 -22.79 -2.93 10.77
CA LEU A 156 -24.04 -2.18 10.61
C LEU A 156 -25.25 -3.11 10.43
N MET A 157 -25.07 -4.18 9.65
CA MET A 157 -26.10 -5.20 9.47
C MET A 157 -26.35 -5.98 10.77
N ASP A 158 -25.30 -6.41 11.49
CA ASP A 158 -25.46 -7.10 12.76
C ASP A 158 -26.24 -6.25 13.79
N CYS A 159 -25.98 -4.94 13.83
CA CYS A 159 -26.76 -4.00 14.66
C CYS A 159 -28.24 -3.99 14.27
N CYS A 160 -28.55 -3.94 12.98
CA CYS A 160 -29.92 -3.98 12.48
C CYS A 160 -30.64 -5.30 12.80
N ILE A 161 -29.94 -6.42 12.62
CA ILE A 161 -30.48 -7.77 12.81
C ILE A 161 -30.78 -8.04 14.29
N GLN A 162 -29.91 -7.56 15.20
CA GLN A 162 -30.03 -7.81 16.63
C GLN A 162 -31.15 -7.00 17.30
N GLN A 163 -31.70 -5.99 16.63
CA GLN A 163 -32.79 -5.17 17.18
C GLN A 163 -34.07 -5.98 17.35
N ARG A 164 -34.89 -5.66 18.37
CA ARG A 164 -36.15 -6.38 18.61
C ARG A 164 -37.16 -6.25 17.46
N THR A 165 -37.14 -5.10 16.78
CA THR A 165 -38.02 -4.77 15.66
C THR A 165 -37.24 -3.97 14.62
N TYR A 166 -37.54 -4.19 13.35
CA TYR A 166 -36.92 -3.43 12.27
C TYR A 166 -37.20 -1.92 12.39
N GLU A 167 -36.12 -1.15 12.44
CA GLU A 167 -36.16 0.31 12.42
C GLU A 167 -35.72 0.83 11.05
N LYS A 168 -36.53 1.73 10.48
CA LYS A 168 -36.25 2.35 9.17
C LYS A 168 -34.93 3.12 9.15
N PHE A 169 -34.45 3.55 10.31
CA PHE A 169 -33.16 4.21 10.50
C PHE A 169 -32.01 3.46 9.80
N TYR A 170 -31.92 2.13 9.97
CA TYR A 170 -30.84 1.33 9.39
C TYR A 170 -30.94 1.24 7.86
N GLY A 171 -32.16 1.16 7.32
CA GLY A 171 -32.40 1.17 5.88
C GLY A 171 -31.94 2.47 5.22
N LEU A 172 -32.31 3.61 5.81
CA LEU A 172 -31.90 4.94 5.33
C LEU A 172 -30.38 5.17 5.46
N LEU A 173 -29.79 4.71 6.57
CA LEU A 173 -28.34 4.80 6.79
C LEU A 173 -27.57 3.99 5.74
N CYS A 174 -27.94 2.74 5.52
CA CYS A 174 -27.26 1.87 4.56
C CYS A 174 -27.46 2.35 3.12
N GLU A 175 -28.66 2.83 2.77
CA GLU A 175 -28.95 3.46 1.48
C GLU A 175 -28.02 4.65 1.23
N ARG A 176 -27.91 5.56 2.20
CA ARG A 176 -27.05 6.74 2.10
C ARG A 176 -25.59 6.35 1.86
N LEU A 177 -25.09 5.32 2.55
CA LEU A 177 -23.72 4.83 2.39
C LEU A 177 -23.49 4.20 1.00
N CYS A 178 -24.42 3.37 0.53
CA CYS A 178 -24.34 2.73 -0.79
C CYS A 178 -24.34 3.76 -1.93
N LEU A 179 -25.13 4.82 -1.81
CA LEU A 179 -25.20 5.88 -2.81
C LEU A 179 -23.98 6.83 -2.79
N LEU A 180 -23.25 6.89 -1.68
CA LEU A 180 -22.10 7.78 -1.53
C LEU A 180 -20.82 7.18 -2.09
N LYS A 181 -20.56 5.88 -1.83
CA LYS A 181 -19.42 5.15 -2.40
C LYS A 181 -19.83 3.79 -2.94
N LYS A 182 -19.29 3.44 -4.11
CA LYS A 182 -19.49 2.12 -4.75
C LYS A 182 -18.93 0.96 -3.93
N GLU A 183 -17.85 1.20 -3.19
CA GLU A 183 -17.20 0.22 -2.30
C GLU A 183 -18.21 -0.37 -1.28
N PHE A 184 -19.03 0.49 -0.67
CA PHE A 184 -20.06 0.04 0.27
C PHE A 184 -21.17 -0.77 -0.41
N MET A 185 -21.58 -0.35 -1.61
CA MET A 185 -22.57 -1.09 -2.41
C MET A 185 -22.09 -2.52 -2.69
N GLU A 186 -20.84 -2.68 -3.13
CA GLU A 186 -20.23 -3.99 -3.39
C GLU A 186 -20.13 -4.84 -2.11
N CYS A 187 -19.79 -4.23 -0.97
CA CYS A 187 -19.78 -4.91 0.33
C CYS A 187 -21.17 -5.43 0.71
N PHE A 188 -22.22 -4.62 0.59
CA PHE A 188 -23.58 -5.07 0.89
C PHE A 188 -24.09 -6.15 -0.08
N MET A 189 -23.62 -6.15 -1.34
CA MET A 189 -23.90 -7.26 -2.27
C MET A 189 -23.25 -8.57 -1.82
N SER A 190 -21.99 -8.51 -1.36
CA SER A 190 -21.29 -9.68 -0.80
C SER A 190 -22.01 -10.20 0.45
N LEU A 191 -22.31 -9.31 1.39
CA LEU A 191 -23.02 -9.65 2.62
C LEU A 191 -24.40 -10.27 2.35
N TYR A 192 -25.15 -9.79 1.36
CA TYR A 192 -26.42 -10.41 0.98
C TYR A 192 -26.27 -11.88 0.61
N LYS A 193 -25.22 -12.23 -0.15
CA LYS A 193 -24.93 -13.62 -0.52
C LYS A 193 -24.60 -14.45 0.72
N GLU A 194 -23.73 -13.95 1.60
CA GLU A 194 -23.33 -14.64 2.84
C GLU A 194 -24.52 -14.85 3.79
N HIS A 195 -25.36 -13.82 3.98
CA HIS A 195 -26.56 -13.90 4.81
C HIS A 195 -27.59 -14.87 4.23
N TYR A 196 -27.68 -14.98 2.91
CA TYR A 196 -28.56 -15.95 2.29
C TYR A 196 -28.08 -17.39 2.50
N GLU A 197 -26.77 -17.65 2.36
CA GLU A 197 -26.19 -18.98 2.60
C GLU A 197 -26.33 -19.39 4.08
N THR A 198 -26.20 -18.43 5.01
CA THR A 198 -26.27 -18.67 6.46
C THR A 198 -27.66 -18.47 7.07
N CYS A 199 -28.70 -18.25 6.25
CA CYS A 199 -30.03 -17.89 6.73
C CYS A 199 -30.64 -18.93 7.68
N HIS A 200 -30.26 -20.21 7.52
CA HIS A 200 -30.72 -21.34 8.33
C HIS A 200 -30.24 -21.29 9.79
N ARG A 201 -29.21 -20.47 10.10
CA ARG A 201 -28.68 -20.30 11.46
C ARG A 201 -29.36 -19.16 12.21
N LEU A 202 -30.15 -18.33 11.53
CA LEU A 202 -30.76 -17.14 12.09
C LEU A 202 -32.15 -17.46 12.65
N ASP A 203 -32.46 -16.86 13.80
CA ASP A 203 -33.80 -16.92 14.38
C ASP A 203 -34.81 -16.09 13.55
N SER A 204 -36.10 -16.36 13.71
CA SER A 204 -37.20 -15.78 12.94
C SER A 204 -37.22 -14.25 13.00
N VAL A 205 -36.94 -13.65 14.16
CA VAL A 205 -36.89 -12.18 14.32
C VAL A 205 -35.71 -11.59 13.55
N LYS A 206 -34.54 -12.22 13.68
CA LYS A 206 -33.30 -11.81 13.01
C LYS A 206 -33.44 -11.87 11.49
N LEU A 207 -34.00 -12.98 10.98
CA LEU A 207 -34.28 -13.16 9.56
C LEU A 207 -35.28 -12.12 9.03
N ARG A 208 -36.30 -11.77 9.82
CA ARG A 208 -37.25 -10.71 9.46
C ARG A 208 -36.58 -9.35 9.34
N ASN A 209 -35.74 -8.97 10.28
CA ASN A 209 -35.06 -7.67 10.23
C ASN A 209 -34.07 -7.60 9.06
N ALA A 210 -33.28 -8.66 8.83
CA ALA A 210 -32.37 -8.75 7.71
C ALA A 210 -33.10 -8.62 6.36
N SER A 211 -34.19 -9.36 6.19
CA SER A 211 -34.99 -9.32 4.95
C SER A 211 -35.63 -7.94 4.72
N LEU A 212 -36.09 -7.25 5.77
CA LEU A 212 -36.63 -5.89 5.66
C LEU A 212 -35.54 -4.87 5.30
N LEU A 213 -34.32 -5.01 5.82
CA LEU A 213 -33.19 -4.16 5.46
C LEU A 213 -32.86 -4.29 3.96
N PHE A 214 -32.71 -5.51 3.47
CA PHE A 214 -32.42 -5.75 2.05
C PHE A 214 -33.58 -5.39 1.14
N ALA A 215 -34.82 -5.59 1.58
CA ALA A 215 -36.00 -5.12 0.84
C ALA A 215 -35.99 -3.60 0.69
N HIS A 216 -35.57 -2.85 1.73
CA HIS A 216 -35.42 -1.40 1.65
C HIS A 216 -34.35 -1.00 0.63
N LEU A 217 -33.17 -1.63 0.69
CA LEU A 217 -32.05 -1.33 -0.22
C LEU A 217 -32.36 -1.65 -1.68
N LEU A 218 -33.15 -2.69 -1.96
CA LEU A 218 -33.63 -3.01 -3.30
C LEU A 218 -34.74 -2.04 -3.75
N TYR A 219 -35.62 -1.63 -2.84
CA TYR A 219 -36.70 -0.69 -3.16
C TYR A 219 -36.18 0.71 -3.50
N SER A 220 -35.12 1.18 -2.82
CA SER A 220 -34.49 2.47 -3.10
C SER A 220 -33.40 2.41 -4.19
N ASP A 221 -33.26 1.29 -4.91
CA ASP A 221 -32.24 1.05 -5.92
C ASP A 221 -30.80 1.33 -5.44
N ALA A 222 -30.56 1.22 -4.12
CA ALA A 222 -29.23 1.36 -3.52
C ALA A 222 -28.33 0.16 -3.84
N ILE A 223 -28.92 -1.00 -4.14
CA ILE A 223 -28.24 -2.21 -4.58
C ILE A 223 -28.90 -2.71 -5.87
N PRO A 224 -28.14 -3.13 -6.90
CA PRO A 224 -28.73 -3.62 -8.13
C PRO A 224 -29.52 -4.93 -7.91
N TRP A 225 -30.62 -5.06 -8.64
CA TRP A 225 -31.46 -6.28 -8.65
C TRP A 225 -30.74 -7.56 -9.13
N THR A 226 -29.52 -7.43 -9.65
CA THR A 226 -28.66 -8.56 -10.04
C THR A 226 -28.42 -9.54 -8.91
N VAL A 227 -28.43 -9.07 -7.66
CA VAL A 227 -28.18 -9.91 -6.49
C VAL A 227 -29.30 -10.97 -6.31
N VAL A 228 -30.53 -10.65 -6.69
CA VAL A 228 -31.68 -11.59 -6.63
C VAL A 228 -31.52 -12.76 -7.60
N ARG A 229 -30.68 -12.64 -8.65
CA ARG A 229 -30.40 -13.75 -9.57
C ARG A 229 -29.76 -14.96 -8.86
N LEU A 230 -29.09 -14.75 -7.73
CA LEU A 230 -28.54 -15.83 -6.90
C LEU A 230 -29.64 -16.74 -6.36
N PHE A 231 -30.78 -16.18 -5.95
CA PHE A 231 -31.95 -16.96 -5.49
C PHE A 231 -32.49 -17.87 -6.59
N VAL A 232 -32.61 -17.36 -7.82
CA VAL A 232 -33.18 -18.11 -8.95
C VAL A 232 -32.28 -19.27 -9.39
N LYS A 233 -30.96 -19.14 -9.25
CA LYS A 233 -30.01 -20.21 -9.56
C LYS A 233 -30.08 -21.36 -8.56
N MET A 234 -30.20 -21.09 -7.26
CA MET A 234 -30.28 -22.14 -6.24
C MET A 234 -31.64 -22.86 -6.24
N LEU A 235 -32.74 -22.16 -6.51
CA LEU A 235 -34.07 -22.78 -6.65
C LEU A 235 -34.16 -23.77 -7.83
N ARG A 236 -33.32 -23.59 -8.86
CA ARG A 236 -33.16 -24.56 -9.96
C ARG A 236 -32.25 -25.73 -9.62
N PHE A 237 -31.39 -25.61 -8.61
CA PHE A 237 -30.50 -26.68 -8.14
C PHE A 237 -31.19 -27.61 -7.13
N TRP A 238 -32.27 -27.13 -6.49
CA TRP A 238 -33.10 -27.88 -5.53
C TRP A 238 -34.33 -28.57 -6.17
N LYS A 239 -34.41 -28.56 -7.51
CA LYS A 239 -35.47 -29.20 -8.30
C LYS A 239 -34.86 -30.28 -9.17
#